data_AF-A0A9E0MKM1-F1
#
_entry.id   AF-A0A9E0MKM1-F1
#
_cell.length_a   1.000
_cell.length_b   1.000
_cell.length_c   1.000
_cell.angle_alpha   90.00
_cell.angle_beta   90.00
_cell.angle_gamma   90.00
#
_symmetry.space_group_name_H-M   'P 1'
#
loop_
_entity.id
_entity.type
_entity.pdbx_description
1 polymer ?
#
loop_
_entity_poly.entity_id
_entity_poly.type
_entity_poly.pdbx_seq_one_letter_code
_entity_poly.pdbx_strand_id
1 'polypeptide(L)'
;MPNEMPELYASAHFLLELDGINTATVKSVEGGQAKTEVITYHANAQKGAQYRQAGKRKYEDLKIVFAVATQPEVWNWMKTFLAGDCDRKNGAVVAADYDYKERARRTFKDAVIAAIDFPKFDAKDKSPATVTLTISPEEVSYTPPKVDGAPIGDPGGRDQQKFIKSSNFDLVFDKIPTSATARVTKVDGFSLKSKIIEYHASGLLAPMKLSGKLEMPTIAFYVPEPDSGPFVDLMNKQMAGLQHDRHSATLTYYDNAAKAKGTFTFVDCTILSAASEKHDAGNEEVRQVKVEMAIESLKVETK
;
A
#
# COMPACT_ATOMS: atom_id res chain seq x y z
N MET A 1 15.52 -5.50 -45.90
CA MET A 1 14.36 -6.05 -45.18
C MET A 1 13.55 -4.85 -44.68
N PRO A 2 12.25 -4.74 -44.94
CA PRO A 2 11.47 -3.62 -44.43
C PRO A 2 11.54 -3.68 -42.90
N ASN A 3 11.93 -2.58 -42.29
CA ASN A 3 11.96 -2.42 -40.85
C ASN A 3 10.50 -2.33 -40.38
N GLU A 4 9.84 -3.46 -40.20
CA GLU A 4 8.46 -3.51 -39.70
C GLU A 4 8.40 -2.75 -38.38
N MET A 5 7.57 -1.70 -38.33
CA MET A 5 7.36 -0.98 -37.09
C MET A 5 6.75 -1.95 -36.08
N PRO A 6 7.28 -2.01 -34.85
CA PRO A 6 6.72 -2.89 -33.84
C PRO A 6 5.24 -2.54 -33.61
N GLU A 7 4.39 -3.57 -33.57
CA GLU A 7 2.96 -3.41 -33.34
C GLU A 7 2.69 -2.66 -32.03
N LEU A 8 1.77 -1.71 -32.07
CA LEU A 8 1.25 -1.08 -30.87
C LEU A 8 0.43 -2.11 -30.11
N TYR A 9 0.79 -2.38 -28.87
CA TYR A 9 0.06 -3.31 -28.01
C TYR A 9 -0.61 -2.55 -26.88
N ALA A 10 -1.83 -2.99 -26.52
CA ALA A 10 -2.46 -2.57 -25.28
C ALA A 10 -1.88 -3.41 -24.14
N SER A 11 -1.43 -2.76 -23.06
CA SER A 11 -1.05 -3.48 -21.85
C SER A 11 -2.32 -4.03 -21.20
N ALA A 12 -2.45 -5.36 -21.14
CA ALA A 12 -3.64 -6.02 -20.62
C ALA A 12 -3.42 -6.54 -19.19
N HIS A 13 -2.21 -7.05 -18.91
CA HIS A 13 -1.90 -7.73 -17.66
C HIS A 13 -0.56 -7.26 -17.08
N PHE A 14 -0.52 -7.11 -15.76
CA PHE A 14 0.71 -6.78 -15.05
C PHE A 14 0.97 -7.83 -13.98
N LEU A 15 2.25 -8.16 -13.81
CA LEU A 15 2.71 -9.13 -12.84
C LEU A 15 3.88 -8.56 -12.05
N LEU A 16 3.86 -8.77 -10.74
CA LEU A 16 4.98 -8.52 -9.85
C LEU A 16 5.75 -9.82 -9.63
N GLU A 17 7.04 -9.77 -9.90
CA GLU A 17 8.03 -10.80 -9.60
C GLU A 17 8.93 -10.28 -8.47
N LEU A 18 9.10 -11.09 -7.41
CA LEU A 18 10.02 -10.82 -6.30
C LEU A 18 11.00 -11.99 -6.18
N ASP A 19 12.29 -11.69 -6.16
CA ASP A 19 13.40 -12.66 -6.11
C ASP A 19 13.27 -13.83 -7.11
N GLY A 20 12.72 -13.56 -8.30
CA GLY A 20 12.49 -14.55 -9.36
C GLY A 20 11.20 -15.35 -9.24
N ILE A 21 10.35 -15.07 -8.24
CA ILE A 21 9.07 -15.73 -8.01
C ILE A 21 7.93 -14.80 -8.44
N ASN A 22 7.06 -15.27 -9.34
CA ASN A 22 5.84 -14.57 -9.73
C ASN A 22 4.88 -14.48 -8.53
N THR A 23 4.74 -13.30 -7.95
CA THR A 23 4.14 -13.13 -6.63
C THR A 23 2.74 -12.55 -6.67
N ALA A 24 2.46 -11.59 -7.55
CA ALA A 24 1.16 -10.91 -7.54
C ALA A 24 0.71 -10.52 -8.93
N THR A 25 -0.59 -10.68 -9.19
CA THR A 25 -1.24 -9.96 -10.29
C THR A 25 -1.44 -8.51 -9.86
N VAL A 26 -0.97 -7.59 -10.68
CA VAL A 26 -0.97 -6.16 -10.37
C VAL A 26 -2.09 -5.47 -11.14
N LYS A 27 -2.83 -4.62 -10.43
CA LYS A 27 -3.94 -3.83 -11.00
C LYS A 27 -3.44 -2.55 -11.65
N SER A 28 -2.48 -1.88 -11.02
CA SER A 28 -1.84 -0.68 -11.58
C SER A 28 -0.41 -0.52 -11.07
N VAL A 29 0.44 0.06 -11.91
CA VAL A 29 1.82 0.42 -11.57
C VAL A 29 2.09 1.85 -12.01
N GLU A 30 2.66 2.63 -11.11
CA GLU A 30 3.10 4.01 -11.34
C GLU A 30 4.56 4.16 -10.93
N GLY A 31 5.30 5.02 -11.63
CA GLY A 31 6.69 5.34 -11.31
C GLY A 31 7.70 4.30 -11.81
N GLY A 32 8.82 4.21 -11.10
CA GLY A 32 9.97 3.38 -11.49
C GLY A 32 10.69 3.91 -12.74
N GLN A 33 10.80 5.22 -12.88
CA GLN A 33 11.60 5.84 -13.94
C GLN A 33 12.99 6.21 -13.44
N ALA A 34 13.98 6.09 -14.31
CA ALA A 34 15.31 6.64 -14.09
C ALA A 34 15.31 8.09 -14.62
N LYS A 35 15.48 9.05 -13.71
CA LYS A 35 15.66 10.46 -14.05
C LYS A 35 17.11 10.84 -13.85
N THR A 36 17.57 11.85 -14.59
CA THR A 36 18.89 12.44 -14.39
C THR A 36 18.70 13.92 -14.08
N GLU A 37 19.34 14.40 -13.03
CA GLU A 37 19.31 15.82 -12.70
C GLU A 37 20.07 16.61 -13.77
N VAL A 38 19.62 17.84 -14.08
CA VAL A 38 20.30 18.68 -15.06
C VAL A 38 21.10 19.74 -14.33
N ILE A 39 22.42 19.69 -14.47
CA ILE A 39 23.34 20.69 -13.92
C ILE A 39 23.52 21.78 -14.98
N THR A 40 23.32 23.05 -14.60
CA THR A 40 23.49 24.19 -15.50
C THR A 40 24.74 24.99 -15.15
N TYR A 41 25.55 25.31 -16.16
CA TYR A 41 26.73 26.16 -16.04
C TYR A 41 26.54 27.43 -16.85
N HIS A 42 26.85 28.57 -16.24
CA HIS A 42 26.92 29.86 -16.93
C HIS A 42 28.34 30.06 -17.45
N ALA A 43 28.50 30.11 -18.77
CA ALA A 43 29.78 30.49 -19.36
C ALA A 43 29.84 32.02 -19.49
N ASN A 44 30.72 32.66 -18.72
CA ASN A 44 30.94 34.12 -18.73
C ASN A 44 31.59 34.67 -20.01
N ALA A 45 31.55 33.94 -21.13
CA ALA A 45 32.26 34.31 -22.37
C ALA A 45 31.34 34.68 -23.56
N GLN A 46 30.07 34.27 -23.58
CA GLN A 46 29.14 34.63 -24.65
C GLN A 46 27.71 34.84 -24.12
N LYS A 47 27.10 35.96 -24.55
CA LYS A 47 25.74 36.42 -24.20
C LYS A 47 24.73 35.27 -24.12
N GLY A 48 24.26 34.97 -22.90
CA GLY A 48 23.04 34.18 -22.66
C GLY A 48 23.13 32.65 -22.86
N ALA A 49 24.29 32.09 -23.19
CA ALA A 49 24.43 30.65 -23.37
C ALA A 49 24.59 29.92 -22.01
N GLN A 50 23.62 29.08 -21.65
CA GLN A 50 23.71 28.14 -20.53
C GLN A 50 24.11 26.76 -21.04
N TYR A 51 25.19 26.19 -20.51
CA TYR A 51 25.55 24.80 -20.75
C TYR A 51 24.76 23.92 -19.80
N ARG A 52 24.21 22.81 -20.30
CA ARG A 52 23.47 21.83 -19.51
C ARG A 52 24.21 20.50 -19.54
N GLN A 53 24.50 19.93 -18.38
CA GLN A 53 25.14 18.64 -18.23
C GLN A 53 24.22 17.70 -17.46
N ALA A 54 24.22 16.43 -17.86
CA ALA A 54 23.57 15.36 -17.11
C ALA A 54 24.32 15.14 -15.78
N GLY A 55 23.63 15.36 -14.68
CA GLY A 55 24.09 15.16 -13.31
C GLY A 55 23.85 13.72 -12.83
N LYS A 56 23.53 13.59 -11.54
CA LYS A 56 23.31 12.28 -10.91
C LYS A 56 22.02 11.64 -11.39
N ARG A 57 22.02 10.32 -11.45
CA ARG A 57 20.82 9.51 -11.71
C ARG A 57 20.02 9.37 -10.42
N LYS A 58 18.72 9.61 -10.51
CA LYS A 58 17.75 9.39 -9.45
C LYS A 58 16.70 8.39 -9.93
N TYR A 59 16.41 7.40 -9.11
CA TYR A 59 15.37 6.43 -9.37
C TYR A 59 14.13 6.78 -8.57
N GLU A 60 13.01 6.93 -9.29
CA GLU A 60 11.72 7.21 -8.68
C GLU A 60 11.16 5.99 -7.96
N ASP A 61 10.36 6.25 -6.95
CA ASP A 61 9.59 5.22 -6.26
C ASP A 61 8.62 4.54 -7.23
N LEU A 62 8.33 3.28 -6.95
CA LEU A 62 7.41 2.46 -7.71
C LEU A 62 6.20 2.17 -6.83
N LYS A 63 5.02 2.63 -7.27
CA LYS A 63 3.75 2.36 -6.60
C LYS A 63 3.05 1.21 -7.32
N ILE A 64 2.79 0.14 -6.59
CA ILE A 64 2.21 -1.10 -7.11
C ILE A 64 0.90 -1.34 -6.36
N VAL A 65 -0.21 -1.44 -7.10
CA VAL A 65 -1.53 -1.75 -6.52
C VAL A 65 -1.89 -3.19 -6.83
N PHE A 66 -2.09 -4.01 -5.81
CA PHE A 66 -2.49 -5.41 -5.93
C PHE A 66 -3.66 -5.75 -5.00
N ALA A 67 -4.29 -6.89 -5.22
CA ALA A 67 -5.42 -7.33 -4.39
C ALA A 67 -4.94 -7.77 -3.00
N VAL A 68 -5.74 -7.56 -1.95
CA VAL A 68 -5.41 -8.03 -0.58
C VAL A 68 -5.13 -9.56 -0.56
N ALA A 69 -5.88 -10.32 -1.36
CA ALA A 69 -5.65 -11.76 -1.57
C ALA A 69 -4.49 -12.01 -2.56
N THR A 70 -3.26 -11.71 -2.14
CA THR A 70 -2.02 -11.96 -2.90
C THR A 70 -1.21 -13.11 -2.27
N GLN A 71 -0.24 -13.65 -3.02
CA GLN A 71 0.64 -14.72 -2.55
C GLN A 71 1.36 -14.37 -1.24
N PRO A 72 1.72 -15.39 -0.41
CA PRO A 72 2.33 -15.19 0.89
C PRO A 72 3.63 -14.40 0.88
N GLU A 73 4.44 -14.49 -0.18
CA GLU A 73 5.76 -13.84 -0.23
C GLU A 73 5.69 -12.30 -0.14
N VAL A 74 4.73 -11.65 -0.83
CA VAL A 74 4.53 -10.19 -0.68
C VAL A 74 4.13 -9.86 0.75
N TRP A 75 3.22 -10.66 1.32
CA TRP A 75 2.76 -10.48 2.69
C TRP A 75 3.88 -10.68 3.72
N ASN A 76 4.76 -11.65 3.52
CA ASN A 76 5.91 -11.88 4.39
C ASN A 76 6.86 -10.69 4.35
N TRP A 77 7.14 -10.13 3.17
CA TRP A 77 7.95 -8.91 3.05
C TRP A 77 7.30 -7.70 3.73
N MET A 78 5.99 -7.54 3.62
CA MET A 78 5.27 -6.50 4.36
C MET A 78 5.31 -6.74 5.88
N LYS A 79 5.22 -7.99 6.34
CA LYS A 79 5.33 -8.32 7.78
C LYS A 79 6.71 -7.98 8.35
N THR A 80 7.80 -8.25 7.62
CA THR A 80 9.15 -7.88 8.09
C THR A 80 9.30 -6.36 8.16
N PHE A 81 8.76 -5.63 7.18
CA PHE A 81 8.69 -4.17 7.26
C PHE A 81 7.89 -3.65 8.46
N LEU A 82 6.74 -4.26 8.78
CA LEU A 82 5.93 -3.88 9.93
C LEU A 82 6.58 -4.22 11.28
N ALA A 83 7.43 -5.26 11.31
CA ALA A 83 8.26 -5.58 12.48
C ALA A 83 9.40 -4.55 12.70
N GLY A 84 9.65 -3.67 11.71
CA GLY A 84 10.73 -2.69 11.73
C GLY A 84 12.02 -3.16 11.09
N ASP A 85 12.03 -4.37 10.51
CA ASP A 85 13.17 -4.89 9.77
C ASP A 85 13.18 -4.33 8.34
N CYS A 86 14.37 -4.11 7.80
CA CYS A 86 14.58 -3.56 6.47
C CYS A 86 15.11 -4.65 5.52
N ASP A 87 14.19 -5.46 5.00
CA ASP A 87 14.52 -6.44 3.96
C ASP A 87 14.51 -5.79 2.59
N ARG A 88 15.63 -5.95 1.87
CA ARG A 88 15.77 -5.52 0.48
C ARG A 88 15.34 -6.64 -0.45
N LYS A 89 14.57 -6.30 -1.48
CA LYS A 89 14.11 -7.26 -2.48
C LYS A 89 14.49 -6.84 -3.89
N ASN A 90 14.88 -7.82 -4.68
CA ASN A 90 15.06 -7.66 -6.11
C ASN A 90 13.79 -8.14 -6.81
N GLY A 91 13.46 -7.58 -7.96
CA GLY A 91 12.25 -8.00 -8.63
C GLY A 91 12.01 -7.30 -9.95
N ALA A 92 10.86 -7.61 -10.53
CA ALA A 92 10.43 -6.99 -11.76
C ALA A 92 8.93 -6.78 -11.80
N VAL A 93 8.52 -5.68 -12.44
CA VAL A 93 7.16 -5.53 -12.94
C VAL A 93 7.17 -5.91 -14.41
N VAL A 94 6.42 -6.96 -14.73
CA VAL A 94 6.28 -7.49 -16.08
C VAL A 94 4.91 -7.06 -16.63
N ALA A 95 4.93 -6.39 -17.79
CA ALA A 95 3.74 -6.03 -18.54
C ALA A 95 3.55 -7.02 -19.70
N ALA A 96 2.38 -7.62 -19.77
CA ALA A 96 2.01 -8.59 -20.79
C ALA A 96 0.86 -8.12 -21.67
N ASP A 97 0.83 -8.65 -22.89
CA ASP A 97 -0.27 -8.45 -23.83
C ASP A 97 -1.49 -9.33 -23.50
N TYR A 98 -2.49 -9.29 -24.38
CA TYR A 98 -3.72 -10.09 -24.26
C TYR A 98 -3.46 -11.60 -24.29
N ASP A 99 -2.43 -12.05 -24.99
CA ASP A 99 -2.03 -13.45 -25.10
C ASP A 99 -1.08 -13.88 -23.96
N TYR A 100 -0.94 -13.06 -22.92
CA TYR A 100 -0.06 -13.28 -21.77
C TYR A 100 1.41 -13.45 -22.16
N LYS A 101 1.86 -12.78 -23.22
CA LYS A 101 3.29 -12.71 -23.56
C LYS A 101 3.92 -11.47 -22.97
N GLU A 102 5.07 -11.65 -22.33
CA GLU A 102 5.87 -10.55 -21.78
C GLU A 102 6.26 -9.57 -22.89
N ARG A 103 5.74 -8.35 -22.83
CA ARG A 103 6.15 -7.28 -23.73
C ARG A 103 7.25 -6.47 -23.09
N ALA A 104 6.95 -5.82 -21.96
CA ALA A 104 7.89 -4.92 -21.30
C ALA A 104 8.19 -5.38 -19.88
N ARG A 105 9.41 -5.12 -19.43
CA ARG A 105 9.87 -5.47 -18.07
C ARG A 105 10.57 -4.29 -17.42
N ARG A 106 10.14 -3.93 -16.22
CA ARG A 106 10.85 -2.99 -15.33
C ARG A 106 11.50 -3.81 -14.23
N THR A 107 12.81 -4.00 -14.31
CA THR A 107 13.56 -4.71 -13.27
C THR A 107 14.05 -3.69 -12.26
N PHE A 108 13.87 -3.98 -10.98
CA PHE A 108 14.36 -3.17 -9.89
C PHE A 108 15.29 -3.97 -8.99
N LYS A 109 16.30 -3.30 -8.43
CA LYS A 109 17.25 -3.90 -7.50
C LYS A 109 17.28 -3.17 -6.16
N ASP A 110 17.57 -3.96 -5.13
CA ASP A 110 17.73 -3.53 -3.74
C ASP A 110 16.60 -2.62 -3.25
N ALA A 111 15.37 -2.97 -3.61
CA ALA A 111 14.20 -2.18 -3.25
C ALA A 111 13.84 -2.35 -1.79
N VAL A 112 13.56 -1.23 -1.13
CA VAL A 112 13.02 -1.16 0.23
C VAL A 112 11.58 -0.67 0.18
N ILE A 113 10.75 -1.07 1.15
CA ILE A 113 9.38 -0.57 1.27
C ILE A 113 9.41 0.86 1.82
N ALA A 114 8.79 1.79 1.10
CA ALA A 114 8.63 3.18 1.50
C ALA A 114 7.29 3.40 2.20
N ALA A 115 6.21 2.82 1.66
CA ALA A 115 4.88 2.92 2.23
C ALA A 115 3.99 1.73 1.90
N ILE A 116 3.08 1.42 2.79
CA ILE A 116 1.99 0.46 2.58
C ILE A 116 0.68 1.18 2.87
N ASP A 117 -0.17 1.30 1.85
CA ASP A 117 -1.54 1.82 1.99
C ASP A 117 -2.52 0.66 1.99
N PHE A 118 -3.18 0.47 3.13
CA PHE A 118 -4.23 -0.53 3.30
C PHE A 118 -5.58 -0.01 2.79
N PRO A 119 -6.44 -0.89 2.24
CA PRO A 119 -7.72 -0.49 1.72
C PRO A 119 -8.64 0.06 2.82
N LYS A 120 -9.56 0.93 2.40
CA LYS A 120 -10.76 1.22 3.19
C LYS A 120 -11.68 0.00 3.19
N PHE A 121 -12.35 -0.24 4.30
CA PHE A 121 -13.40 -1.23 4.42
C PHE A 121 -14.72 -0.51 4.68
N ASP A 122 -15.73 -0.76 3.86
CA ASP A 122 -17.00 -0.03 3.91
C ASP A 122 -18.13 -1.00 3.56
N ALA A 123 -19.10 -1.14 4.45
CA ALA A 123 -20.21 -2.08 4.29
C ALA A 123 -21.05 -1.79 3.03
N LYS A 124 -21.06 -0.52 2.54
CA LYS A 124 -21.76 -0.14 1.30
C LYS A 124 -20.93 -0.40 0.04
N ASP A 125 -19.60 -0.53 0.16
CA ASP A 125 -18.69 -0.64 -0.97
C ASP A 125 -18.48 -2.10 -1.40
N LYS A 126 -18.79 -2.40 -2.66
CA LYS A 126 -18.63 -3.74 -3.26
C LYS A 126 -17.36 -3.87 -4.08
N SER A 127 -16.50 -2.85 -4.09
CA SER A 127 -15.25 -2.86 -4.83
C SER A 127 -14.25 -3.87 -4.24
N PRO A 128 -13.32 -4.39 -5.05
CA PRO A 128 -12.29 -5.29 -4.55
C PRO A 128 -11.31 -4.52 -3.65
N ALA A 129 -11.01 -5.08 -2.49
CA ALA A 129 -10.03 -4.53 -1.56
C ALA A 129 -8.62 -4.65 -2.15
N THR A 130 -7.96 -3.51 -2.35
CA THR A 130 -6.60 -3.42 -2.92
C THR A 130 -5.63 -2.77 -1.95
N VAL A 131 -4.42 -3.31 -1.88
CA VAL A 131 -3.29 -2.73 -1.14
C VAL A 131 -2.40 -1.99 -2.13
N THR A 132 -1.92 -0.82 -1.74
CA THR A 132 -0.88 -0.10 -2.50
C THR A 132 0.45 -0.26 -1.77
N LEU A 133 1.44 -0.81 -2.45
CA LEU A 133 2.81 -0.90 -1.97
C LEU A 133 3.67 0.11 -2.73
N THR A 134 4.25 1.05 -2.00
CA THR A 134 5.25 1.98 -2.55
C THR A 134 6.62 1.46 -2.18
N ILE A 135 7.42 1.10 -3.18
CA ILE A 135 8.79 0.63 -3.00
C ILE A 135 9.77 1.64 -3.57
N SER A 136 10.94 1.74 -2.97
CA SER A 136 12.01 2.64 -3.39
C SER A 136 13.24 1.83 -3.78
N PRO A 137 13.47 1.61 -5.08
CA PRO A 137 14.62 0.87 -5.58
C PRO A 137 15.88 1.72 -5.69
N GLU A 138 17.05 1.08 -5.57
CA GLU A 138 18.35 1.74 -5.79
C GLU A 138 18.75 1.77 -7.27
N GLU A 139 18.28 0.78 -8.04
CA GLU A 139 18.47 0.72 -9.49
C GLU A 139 17.16 0.27 -10.15
N VAL A 140 16.80 0.92 -11.26
CA VAL A 140 15.72 0.47 -12.14
C VAL A 140 16.24 0.39 -13.56
N SER A 141 16.00 -0.74 -14.21
CA SER A 141 16.25 -0.94 -15.63
C SER A 141 14.95 -1.25 -16.37
N TYR A 142 14.75 -0.61 -17.51
CA TYR A 142 13.62 -0.84 -18.39
C TYR A 142 14.06 -1.64 -19.60
N THR A 143 13.46 -2.82 -19.79
CA THR A 143 13.62 -3.62 -21.00
C THR A 143 12.46 -3.30 -21.93
N PRO A 144 12.72 -2.81 -23.15
CA PRO A 144 11.69 -2.40 -24.08
C PRO A 144 10.88 -3.60 -24.61
N PRO A 145 9.74 -3.33 -25.26
CA PRO A 145 8.84 -4.34 -25.78
C PRO A 145 9.53 -5.36 -26.69
N LYS A 146 9.40 -6.66 -26.40
CA LYS A 146 9.82 -7.72 -27.33
C LYS A 146 8.65 -8.17 -28.22
N VAL A 147 8.94 -8.47 -29.48
CA VAL A 147 7.94 -8.99 -30.46
C VAL A 147 7.56 -10.43 -30.11
N ASP A 148 8.52 -11.22 -29.62
CA ASP A 148 8.31 -12.60 -29.17
C ASP A 148 8.64 -12.71 -27.67
N GLY A 149 7.63 -12.40 -26.85
CA GLY A 149 7.69 -12.46 -25.40
C GLY A 149 7.50 -13.88 -24.88
N ALA A 150 8.24 -14.25 -23.83
CA ALA A 150 7.96 -15.47 -23.10
C ALA A 150 6.55 -15.38 -22.45
N PRO A 151 5.81 -16.50 -22.35
CA PRO A 151 4.53 -16.51 -21.66
C PRO A 151 4.75 -16.18 -20.18
N ILE A 152 3.97 -15.24 -19.66
CA ILE A 152 3.96 -14.94 -18.23
C ILE A 152 3.22 -16.05 -17.48
N GLY A 153 3.87 -16.60 -16.46
CA GLY A 153 3.24 -17.60 -15.57
C GLY A 153 2.02 -17.01 -14.87
N ASP A 154 1.04 -17.86 -14.56
CA ASP A 154 -0.10 -17.47 -13.72
C ASP A 154 0.31 -17.52 -12.24
N PRO A 155 0.31 -16.40 -11.51
CA PRO A 155 0.51 -16.43 -10.07
C PRO A 155 -0.73 -16.95 -9.31
N GLY A 156 -1.73 -17.51 -10.00
CA GLY A 156 -2.95 -18.09 -9.41
C GLY A 156 -4.06 -17.07 -9.12
N GLY A 157 -3.99 -15.89 -9.77
CA GLY A 157 -4.84 -14.73 -9.52
C GLY A 157 -5.90 -14.44 -10.59
N ARG A 158 -6.09 -15.34 -11.57
CA ARG A 158 -6.99 -15.13 -12.71
C ARG A 158 -8.48 -15.29 -12.39
N ASP A 159 -8.82 -15.87 -11.25
CA ASP A 159 -10.23 -16.07 -10.87
C ASP A 159 -10.82 -14.80 -10.26
N GLN A 160 -11.62 -14.07 -11.05
CA GLN A 160 -12.36 -12.89 -10.57
C GLN A 160 -13.26 -13.20 -9.36
N GLN A 161 -13.58 -14.47 -9.12
CA GLN A 161 -14.40 -14.95 -8.01
C GLN A 161 -13.67 -14.94 -6.66
N LYS A 162 -12.33 -14.84 -6.64
CA LYS A 162 -11.47 -14.82 -5.44
C LYS A 162 -11.17 -13.40 -4.92
N PHE A 163 -11.72 -12.36 -5.54
CA PHE A 163 -11.54 -11.00 -5.03
C PHE A 163 -12.31 -10.78 -3.73
N ILE A 164 -11.58 -10.36 -2.71
CA ILE A 164 -12.14 -9.95 -1.42
C ILE A 164 -12.77 -8.58 -1.60
N LYS A 165 -14.04 -8.45 -1.24
CA LYS A 165 -14.78 -7.18 -1.28
C LYS A 165 -14.46 -6.36 -0.03
N SER A 166 -14.48 -5.03 -0.15
CA SER A 166 -14.35 -4.12 1.00
C SER A 166 -15.53 -4.16 1.98
N SER A 167 -16.66 -4.80 1.61
CA SER A 167 -17.86 -4.94 2.45
C SER A 167 -17.79 -6.02 3.53
N ASN A 168 -16.95 -7.04 3.36
CA ASN A 168 -16.98 -8.24 4.20
C ASN A 168 -15.93 -8.14 5.31
N PHE A 169 -16.21 -7.39 6.37
CA PHE A 169 -15.30 -7.21 7.49
C PHE A 169 -16.02 -7.16 8.84
N ASP A 170 -15.31 -7.59 9.88
CA ASP A 170 -15.72 -7.45 11.28
C ASP A 170 -14.60 -6.75 12.05
N LEU A 171 -14.95 -5.76 12.86
CA LEU A 171 -14.03 -5.11 13.80
C LEU A 171 -14.43 -5.52 15.21
N VAL A 172 -13.47 -6.00 16.01
CA VAL A 172 -13.66 -6.40 17.40
C VAL A 172 -12.68 -5.64 18.27
N PHE A 173 -13.15 -5.02 19.34
CA PHE A 173 -12.30 -4.35 20.33
C PHE A 173 -12.23 -5.19 21.62
N ASP A 174 -11.02 -5.29 22.17
CA ASP A 174 -10.81 -5.89 23.49
C ASP A 174 -11.47 -5.01 24.56
N LYS A 175 -12.28 -5.65 25.41
CA LYS A 175 -13.04 -5.05 26.53
C LYS A 175 -14.21 -4.12 26.14
N ILE A 176 -14.60 -4.04 24.87
CA ILE A 176 -15.86 -3.40 24.44
C ILE A 176 -16.85 -4.50 24.03
N PRO A 177 -18.14 -4.42 24.43
CA PRO A 177 -19.12 -5.42 24.03
C PRO A 177 -19.17 -5.61 22.52
N THR A 178 -19.19 -6.86 22.06
CA THR A 178 -19.27 -7.22 20.63
C THR A 178 -20.50 -6.62 19.95
N SER A 179 -21.56 -6.34 20.70
CA SER A 179 -22.77 -5.67 20.20
C SER A 179 -22.52 -4.25 19.66
N ALA A 180 -21.55 -3.53 20.21
CA ALA A 180 -21.21 -2.17 19.78
C ALA A 180 -20.22 -2.14 18.60
N THR A 181 -19.47 -3.23 18.42
CA THR A 181 -18.40 -3.34 17.40
C THR A 181 -18.85 -4.11 16.15
N ALA A 182 -19.89 -4.94 16.26
CA ALA A 182 -20.49 -5.67 15.14
C ALA A 182 -21.23 -4.78 14.12
N ARG A 183 -21.59 -3.54 14.48
CA ARG A 183 -22.32 -2.61 13.60
C ARG A 183 -21.44 -1.51 13.02
N VAL A 184 -20.11 -1.67 13.05
CA VAL A 184 -19.18 -0.74 12.42
C VAL A 184 -19.47 -0.67 10.92
N THR A 185 -19.78 0.53 10.43
CA THR A 185 -20.22 0.73 9.04
C THR A 185 -19.05 0.88 8.09
N LYS A 186 -17.96 1.50 8.56
CA LYS A 186 -16.79 1.85 7.76
C LYS A 186 -15.53 1.93 8.62
N VAL A 187 -14.43 1.46 8.06
CA VAL A 187 -13.06 1.67 8.55
C VAL A 187 -12.30 2.34 7.43
N ASP A 188 -11.74 3.52 7.70
CA ASP A 188 -10.96 4.25 6.71
C ASP A 188 -9.64 3.53 6.40
N GLY A 189 -9.21 3.65 5.14
CA GLY A 189 -7.90 3.18 4.72
C GLY A 189 -6.80 3.96 5.42
N PHE A 190 -5.70 3.29 5.72
CA PHE A 190 -4.59 3.87 6.47
C PHE A 190 -3.27 3.58 5.78
N SER A 191 -2.34 4.53 5.90
CA SER A 191 -1.02 4.47 5.27
C SER A 191 0.09 4.37 6.31
N LEU A 192 0.92 3.34 6.22
CA LEU A 192 2.14 3.21 7.01
C LEU A 192 3.32 3.66 6.16
N LYS A 193 4.05 4.68 6.61
CA LYS A 193 5.13 5.31 5.84
C LYS A 193 6.44 5.21 6.60
N SER A 194 7.50 4.82 5.90
CA SER A 194 8.88 4.95 6.36
C SER A 194 9.55 6.10 5.63
N LYS A 195 10.21 6.99 6.37
CA LYS A 195 11.03 8.05 5.79
C LYS A 195 12.31 7.45 5.23
N ILE A 196 12.44 7.41 3.91
CA ILE A 196 13.64 6.90 3.27
C ILE A 196 14.74 7.96 3.30
N ILE A 197 15.89 7.58 3.85
CA ILE A 197 17.09 8.41 3.92
C ILE A 197 18.02 7.97 2.79
N GLU A 198 18.39 8.91 1.92
CA GLU A 198 19.37 8.66 0.86
C GLU A 198 20.80 8.90 1.41
N TYR A 199 21.60 7.85 1.45
CA TYR A 199 23.00 7.89 1.86
C TYR A 199 23.92 7.84 0.64
N HIS A 200 24.66 8.92 0.41
CA HIS A 200 25.66 8.98 -0.65
C HIS A 200 26.99 8.43 -0.15
N ALA A 201 27.22 7.14 -0.34
CA ALA A 201 28.51 6.52 -0.08
C ALA A 201 29.53 6.89 -1.17
N SER A 202 30.77 7.16 -0.78
CA SER A 202 31.86 7.45 -1.73
C SER A 202 32.14 6.22 -2.60
N GLY A 203 32.11 6.37 -3.92
CA GLY A 203 32.41 5.31 -4.90
C GLY A 203 31.19 4.68 -5.61
N LEU A 204 29.96 4.92 -5.13
CA LEU A 204 28.74 4.49 -5.82
C LEU A 204 28.10 5.65 -6.59
N LEU A 205 27.58 5.36 -7.78
CA LEU A 205 26.87 6.35 -8.61
C LEU A 205 25.44 6.62 -8.13
N ALA A 206 24.78 5.60 -7.59
CA ALA A 206 23.45 5.70 -7.00
C ALA A 206 23.54 5.80 -5.46
N PRO A 207 22.70 6.62 -4.80
CA PRO A 207 22.62 6.63 -3.35
C PRO A 207 22.09 5.30 -2.82
N MET A 208 22.63 4.86 -1.69
CA MET A 208 22.04 3.78 -0.93
C MET A 208 20.79 4.30 -0.21
N LYS A 209 19.69 3.58 -0.27
CA LYS A 209 18.43 3.95 0.38
C LYS A 209 18.30 3.23 1.71
N LEU A 210 18.09 3.96 2.79
CA LEU A 210 17.90 3.42 4.13
C LEU A 210 16.46 3.67 4.60
N SER A 211 15.79 2.64 5.11
CA SER A 211 14.49 2.80 5.76
C SER A 211 14.68 3.52 7.09
N GLY A 212 13.89 4.57 7.32
CA GLY A 212 13.89 5.34 8.56
C GLY A 212 12.85 4.82 9.56
N LYS A 213 12.47 5.68 10.51
CA LYS A 213 11.43 5.39 11.48
C LYS A 213 10.07 5.22 10.78
N LEU A 214 9.34 4.17 11.15
CA LEU A 214 7.97 3.92 10.73
C LEU A 214 7.02 4.91 11.42
N GLU A 215 6.25 5.66 10.63
CA GLU A 215 5.19 6.52 11.12
C GLU A 215 3.89 5.72 11.22
N MET A 216 3.40 5.55 12.45
CA MET A 216 2.14 4.86 12.72
C MET A 216 0.95 5.78 12.39
N PRO A 217 -0.03 5.30 11.61
CA PRO A 217 -1.19 6.09 11.23
C PRO A 217 -2.20 6.19 12.38
N THR A 218 -3.00 7.25 12.34
CA THR A 218 -4.29 7.26 13.02
C THR A 218 -5.32 6.56 12.13
N ILE A 219 -6.16 5.74 12.75
CA ILE A 219 -7.21 4.98 12.06
C ILE A 219 -8.56 5.58 12.45
N ALA A 220 -9.38 5.88 11.47
CA ALA A 220 -10.75 6.32 11.69
C ALA A 220 -11.73 5.20 11.37
N PHE A 221 -12.72 4.99 12.22
CA PHE A 221 -13.83 4.08 11.97
C PHE A 221 -15.16 4.72 12.37
N TYR A 222 -16.24 4.21 11.80
CA TYR A 222 -17.57 4.80 11.89
C TYR A 222 -18.50 3.82 12.59
N VAL A 223 -19.16 4.32 13.64
CA VAL A 223 -20.07 3.54 14.49
C VAL A 223 -21.42 4.25 14.55
N PRO A 224 -22.55 3.53 14.54
CA PRO A 224 -23.86 4.13 14.78
C PRO A 224 -23.94 4.85 16.13
N GLU A 225 -24.63 5.99 16.21
CA GLU A 225 -24.78 6.79 17.44
C GLU A 225 -25.17 5.96 18.69
N PRO A 226 -26.09 4.97 18.63
CA PRO A 226 -26.45 4.17 19.80
C PRO A 226 -25.31 3.34 20.40
N ASP A 227 -24.32 2.96 19.58
CA ASP A 227 -23.18 2.13 20.00
C ASP A 227 -21.95 2.97 20.36
N SER A 228 -22.04 4.30 20.24
CA SER A 228 -20.91 5.21 20.50
C SER A 228 -20.59 5.39 21.98
N GLY A 229 -21.55 5.11 22.88
CA GLY A 229 -21.43 5.31 24.34
C GLY A 229 -20.14 4.73 24.95
N PRO A 230 -19.82 3.43 24.73
CA PRO A 230 -18.58 2.83 25.24
C PRO A 230 -17.29 3.52 24.77
N PHE A 231 -17.26 4.05 23.55
CA PHE A 231 -16.08 4.74 23.01
C PHE A 231 -15.92 6.14 23.61
N VAL A 232 -17.03 6.85 23.83
CA VAL A 232 -17.04 8.16 24.52
C VAL A 232 -16.64 8.01 25.98
N ASP A 233 -17.11 6.96 26.66
CA ASP A 233 -16.73 6.66 28.04
C ASP A 233 -15.24 6.32 28.16
N LEU A 234 -14.70 5.56 27.19
CA LEU A 234 -13.27 5.24 27.12
C LEU A 234 -12.44 6.52 26.89
N MET A 235 -12.86 7.38 25.97
CA MET A 235 -12.24 8.68 25.74
C MET A 235 -12.25 9.55 27.00
N ASN A 236 -13.38 9.65 27.70
CA ASN A 236 -13.51 10.42 28.93
C ASN A 236 -12.61 9.88 30.05
N LYS A 237 -12.49 8.56 30.17
CA LYS A 237 -11.55 7.91 31.11
C LYS A 237 -10.09 8.21 30.77
N GLN A 238 -9.73 8.19 29.48
CA GLN A 238 -8.38 8.53 29.02
C GLN A 238 -8.05 10.00 29.30
N MET A 239 -9.01 10.91 29.09
CA MET A 239 -8.85 12.33 29.42
C MET A 239 -8.75 12.60 30.93
N ALA A 240 -9.34 11.74 31.76
CA ALA A 240 -9.36 11.89 33.21
C ALA A 240 -8.16 11.22 33.94
N GLY A 241 -7.41 10.31 33.30
CA GLY A 241 -6.41 9.46 33.95
C GLY A 241 -4.97 9.65 33.43
N LEU A 242 -3.98 9.51 34.33
CA LEU A 242 -2.54 9.50 34.01
C LEU A 242 -2.04 8.18 33.40
N GLN A 243 -2.86 7.12 33.41
CA GLN A 243 -2.56 5.78 32.87
C GLN A 243 -3.65 5.39 31.89
N HIS A 244 -3.27 5.06 30.66
CA HIS A 244 -4.21 4.70 29.60
C HIS A 244 -4.39 3.19 29.62
N ASP A 245 -5.64 2.73 29.77
CA ASP A 245 -5.93 1.32 29.57
C ASP A 245 -5.56 0.94 28.13
N ARG A 246 -4.71 -0.07 28.01
CA ARG A 246 -4.31 -0.63 26.72
C ARG A 246 -5.45 -1.49 26.19
N HIS A 247 -5.95 -1.12 25.00
CA HIS A 247 -6.93 -1.88 24.26
C HIS A 247 -6.29 -2.40 22.97
N SER A 248 -6.65 -3.59 22.54
CA SER A 248 -6.31 -4.10 21.21
C SER A 248 -7.57 -4.20 20.36
N ALA A 249 -7.46 -3.97 19.06
CA ALA A 249 -8.55 -4.15 18.11
C ALA A 249 -8.15 -5.13 17.02
N THR A 250 -9.08 -5.99 16.61
CA THR A 250 -8.88 -6.97 15.55
C THR A 250 -9.88 -6.73 14.43
N LEU A 251 -9.39 -6.44 13.23
CA LEU A 251 -10.18 -6.34 12.01
C LEU A 251 -9.98 -7.62 11.18
N THR A 252 -11.04 -8.40 11.05
CA THR A 252 -11.05 -9.63 10.23
C THR A 252 -11.76 -9.33 8.92
N TYR A 253 -11.17 -9.74 7.80
CA TYR A 253 -11.82 -9.65 6.49
C TYR A 253 -12.10 -11.04 5.93
N TYR A 254 -13.24 -11.16 5.23
CA TYR A 254 -13.77 -12.42 4.76
C TYR A 254 -13.90 -12.48 3.24
N ASP A 255 -13.74 -13.68 2.71
CA ASP A 255 -14.06 -13.98 1.31
C ASP A 255 -15.59 -13.94 1.06
N ASN A 256 -16.00 -14.01 -0.21
CA ASN A 256 -17.40 -14.18 -0.61
C ASN A 256 -18.06 -15.43 0.00
N ALA A 257 -17.26 -16.44 0.35
CA ALA A 257 -17.71 -17.67 1.02
C ALA A 257 -17.70 -17.58 2.57
N ALA A 258 -17.61 -16.36 3.14
CA ALA A 258 -17.54 -16.10 4.58
C ALA A 258 -16.37 -16.78 5.32
N LYS A 259 -15.30 -17.13 4.59
CA LYS A 259 -14.06 -17.66 5.19
C LYS A 259 -13.12 -16.51 5.52
N ALA A 260 -12.62 -16.47 6.75
CA ALA A 260 -11.63 -15.48 7.18
C ALA A 260 -10.33 -15.68 6.38
N LYS A 261 -9.93 -14.65 5.63
CA LYS A 261 -8.73 -14.67 4.78
C LYS A 261 -7.54 -13.96 5.42
N GLY A 262 -7.80 -13.06 6.37
CA GLY A 262 -6.76 -12.47 7.17
C GLY A 262 -7.31 -11.55 8.24
N THR A 263 -6.40 -11.13 9.10
CA THR A 263 -6.65 -10.40 10.33
C THR A 263 -5.60 -9.31 10.49
N PHE A 264 -6.06 -8.07 10.66
CA PHE A 264 -5.26 -6.95 11.13
C PHE A 264 -5.47 -6.84 12.64
N THR A 265 -4.41 -6.99 13.41
CA THR A 265 -4.44 -6.81 14.87
C THR A 265 -3.71 -5.52 15.21
N PHE A 266 -4.48 -4.55 15.68
CA PHE A 266 -4.01 -3.28 16.21
C PHE A 266 -3.72 -3.45 17.71
N VAL A 267 -2.49 -3.13 18.11
CA VAL A 267 -2.03 -3.26 19.50
C VAL A 267 -1.89 -1.87 20.11
N ASP A 268 -2.31 -1.75 21.37
CA ASP A 268 -2.26 -0.52 22.18
C ASP A 268 -2.98 0.65 21.47
N CYS A 269 -4.25 0.44 21.18
CA CYS A 269 -5.18 1.42 20.63
C CYS A 269 -5.57 2.46 21.68
N THR A 270 -5.36 3.74 21.35
CA THR A 270 -5.80 4.89 22.15
C THR A 270 -6.83 5.69 21.36
N ILE A 271 -7.99 6.04 21.95
CA ILE A 271 -9.01 6.83 21.26
C ILE A 271 -8.64 8.31 21.40
N LEU A 272 -8.46 8.99 20.28
CA LEU A 272 -8.12 10.41 20.25
C LEU A 272 -9.35 11.30 20.20
N SER A 273 -10.34 10.90 19.39
CA SER A 273 -11.56 11.68 19.19
C SER A 273 -12.75 10.77 18.89
N ALA A 274 -13.92 11.18 19.35
CA ALA A 274 -15.21 10.62 18.97
C ALA A 274 -16.13 11.80 18.61
N ALA A 275 -16.35 12.03 17.32
CA ALA A 275 -17.13 13.15 16.81
C ALA A 275 -18.33 12.64 16.00
N SER A 276 -19.53 13.10 16.37
CA SER A 276 -20.73 12.85 15.56
C SER A 276 -20.61 13.56 14.22
N GLU A 277 -21.00 12.87 13.14
CA GLU A 277 -20.98 13.45 11.80
C GLU A 277 -22.00 14.59 11.69
N LYS A 278 -21.71 15.59 10.84
CA LYS A 278 -22.63 16.71 10.63
C LYS A 278 -23.86 16.20 9.88
N HIS A 279 -25.01 16.29 10.51
CA HIS A 279 -26.29 15.92 9.91
C HIS A 279 -27.09 17.15 9.49
N ASP A 280 -27.75 17.04 8.34
CA ASP A 280 -28.70 18.03 7.82
C ASP A 280 -30.12 17.42 7.88
N ALA A 281 -31.14 18.25 8.10
CA ALA A 281 -32.49 17.80 8.45
C ALA A 281 -33.21 17.00 7.35
N GLY A 282 -32.63 16.93 6.14
CA GLY A 282 -33.18 16.22 4.98
C GLY A 282 -32.55 14.85 4.69
N ASN A 283 -31.61 14.34 5.49
CA ASN A 283 -30.96 13.05 5.22
C ASN A 283 -31.47 11.94 6.16
N GLU A 284 -32.10 10.91 5.60
CA GLU A 284 -32.67 9.74 6.33
C GLU A 284 -31.61 8.68 6.68
N GLU A 285 -30.32 8.96 6.48
CA GLU A 285 -29.25 8.03 6.79
C GLU A 285 -29.02 7.85 8.30
N VAL A 286 -28.64 6.63 8.69
CA VAL A 286 -28.31 6.28 10.08
C VAL A 286 -27.18 7.19 10.59
N ARG A 287 -27.38 7.79 11.75
CA ARG A 287 -26.40 8.68 12.39
C ARG A 287 -25.11 7.92 12.73
N GLN A 288 -23.97 8.47 12.29
CA GLN A 288 -22.66 7.88 12.50
C GLN A 288 -21.79 8.79 13.35
N VAL A 289 -21.00 8.16 14.21
CA VAL A 289 -19.95 8.80 15.01
C VAL A 289 -18.62 8.32 14.44
N LYS A 290 -17.79 9.28 14.04
CA LYS A 290 -16.42 9.04 13.62
C LYS A 290 -15.55 8.93 14.87
N VAL A 291 -14.94 7.77 15.05
CA VAL A 291 -13.98 7.50 16.12
C VAL A 291 -12.59 7.42 15.51
N GLU A 292 -11.67 8.23 16.01
CA GLU A 292 -10.26 8.22 15.61
C GLU A 292 -9.43 7.55 16.70
N MET A 293 -8.67 6.54 16.32
CA MET A 293 -7.76 5.81 17.20
C MET A 293 -6.31 5.92 16.73
N ALA A 294 -5.39 6.12 17.67
CA ALA A 294 -3.96 5.94 17.46
C ALA A 294 -3.57 4.50 17.80
N ILE A 295 -2.57 3.96 17.10
CA ILE A 295 -2.03 2.61 17.33
C ILE A 295 -0.53 2.70 17.60
N GLU A 296 0.00 1.80 18.44
CA GLU A 296 1.46 1.71 18.65
C GLU A 296 2.12 0.68 17.74
N SER A 297 1.41 -0.42 17.43
CA SER A 297 1.89 -1.40 16.46
C SER A 297 0.76 -2.10 15.71
N LEU A 298 1.09 -2.56 14.50
CA LEU A 298 0.19 -3.31 13.62
C LEU A 298 0.78 -4.69 13.36
N LYS A 299 -0.01 -5.73 13.62
CA LYS A 299 0.28 -7.10 13.20
C LYS A 299 -0.68 -7.52 12.12
N VAL A 300 -0.16 -8.16 11.07
CA VAL A 300 -0.97 -8.66 9.97
C VAL A 300 -0.78 -10.15 9.84
N GLU A 301 -1.90 -10.87 9.77
CA GLU A 301 -1.93 -12.30 9.54
C GLU A 301 -2.79 -12.58 8.32
N THR A 302 -2.31 -13.45 7.44
CA THR A 302 -3.01 -13.89 6.24
C THR A 302 -3.08 -15.41 6.25
N LYS A 303 -4.22 -15.96 5.84
CA LYS A 303 -4.53 -17.39 5.81
C LYS A 303 -4.68 -17.91 4.37
#